data_AF-A0A3D4NRW6-F1
#
_entry.id   AF-A0A3D4NRW6-F1
#
_cell.length_a   1.000
_cell.length_b   1.000
_cell.length_c   1.000
_cell.angle_alpha   90.00
_cell.angle_beta   90.00
_cell.angle_gamma   90.00
#
_symmetry.space_group_name_H-M   'P 1'
#
loop_
_entity.id
_entity.type
_entity.pdbx_description
1 polymer ?
#
loop_
_entity_poly.entity_id
_entity_poly.type
_entity_poly.pdbx_seq_one_letter_code
_entity_poly.pdbx_strand_id
1 'polypeptide(L)'
;MSLLNIGMSGLAAGQSSLMTTGNNIANVDTAGYSRQQTVQGSKSSQQFGNVFIGTGTTLADVRRVYNSYLDAQLQTTTSLNSDAAAYLGQVTPLDTLLSDSGTGLNGALTKFFASVQNVNAKPGDDASRQLLL
;
A
#
# COMPACT_ATOMS: atom_id res chain seq x y z
N MET A 1 2.17 36.62 -37.74
CA MET A 1 1.72 35.29 -37.27
C MET A 1 1.46 34.40 -38.49
N SER A 2 2.42 33.57 -38.87
CA SER A 2 2.31 32.74 -40.09
C SER A 2 1.73 31.36 -39.77
N LEU A 3 0.90 30.82 -40.67
CA LEU A 3 0.44 29.43 -40.68
C LEU A 3 1.61 28.43 -40.45
N LEU A 4 2.81 28.80 -40.91
CA LEU A 4 4.05 28.07 -40.69
C LEU A 4 4.37 27.86 -39.20
N ASN A 5 4.11 28.84 -38.33
CA ASN A 5 4.36 28.71 -36.89
C ASN A 5 3.36 27.75 -36.24
N ILE A 6 2.12 27.71 -36.72
CA ILE A 6 1.11 26.74 -36.27
C ILE A 6 1.53 25.34 -36.72
N GLY A 7 1.91 25.16 -37.98
CA GLY A 7 2.41 23.88 -38.52
C GLY A 7 3.66 23.38 -37.77
N MET A 8 4.62 24.27 -37.51
CA MET A 8 5.83 23.95 -36.74
C MET A 8 5.50 23.52 -35.31
N SER A 9 4.52 24.16 -34.66
CA SER A 9 4.06 23.76 -33.33
C SER A 9 3.41 22.37 -33.32
N GLY A 10 2.65 22.03 -34.36
CA GLY A 10 2.08 20.69 -34.55
C GLY A 10 3.15 19.63 -34.78
N LEU A 11 4.15 19.93 -35.62
CA LEU A 11 5.29 19.03 -35.86
C LEU A 11 6.08 18.76 -34.58
N ALA A 12 6.39 19.78 -33.79
CA ALA A 12 7.10 19.63 -32.53
C ALA A 12 6.32 18.78 -31.51
N ALA A 13 5.00 18.97 -31.42
CA ALA A 13 4.13 18.15 -30.57
C ALA A 13 4.06 16.69 -31.05
N GLY A 14 4.00 16.46 -32.37
CA GLY A 14 4.04 15.14 -32.97
C GLY A 14 5.37 14.42 -32.72
N GLN A 15 6.49 15.12 -32.90
CA GLN A 15 7.83 14.58 -32.63
C GLN A 15 7.96 14.13 -31.17
N SER A 16 7.50 14.96 -30.23
CA SER A 16 7.50 14.62 -28.80
C SER A 16 6.64 13.38 -28.50
N SER A 17 5.47 13.26 -29.14
CA SER A 17 4.59 12.09 -29.01
C SER A 17 5.23 10.81 -29.55
N LEU A 18 6.00 10.92 -30.64
CA LEU A 18 6.80 9.81 -31.16
C LEU A 18 7.94 9.42 -30.21
N MET A 19 8.60 10.40 -29.58
CA MET A 19 9.63 10.10 -28.56
C MET A 19 9.04 9.34 -27.37
N THR A 20 7.88 9.75 -26.85
CA THR A 20 7.19 9.02 -25.76
C THR A 20 6.79 7.61 -26.22
N THR A 21 6.32 7.46 -27.46
CA THR A 21 6.01 6.15 -28.04
C THR A 21 7.24 5.26 -28.15
N GLY A 22 8.37 5.80 -28.62
CA GLY A 22 9.64 5.08 -28.69
C GLY A 22 10.13 4.65 -27.31
N ASN A 23 10.02 5.52 -26.30
CA ASN A 23 10.34 5.16 -24.91
C ASN A 23 9.43 4.05 -24.38
N ASN A 24 8.13 4.10 -24.66
CA ASN A 24 7.20 3.04 -24.25
C ASN A 24 7.56 1.69 -24.88
N ILE A 25 7.89 1.69 -26.17
CA ILE A 25 8.28 0.47 -26.89
C ILE A 25 9.59 -0.09 -26.32
N ALA A 26 10.59 0.78 -26.11
CA ALA A 26 11.89 0.36 -25.60
C ALA A 26 11.84 -0.24 -24.18
N ASN A 27 10.85 0.16 -23.38
CA ASN A 27 10.71 -0.28 -21.98
C ASN A 27 9.51 -1.20 -21.74
N VAL A 28 8.90 -1.76 -22.80
CA VAL A 28 7.67 -2.57 -22.67
C VAL A 28 7.85 -3.78 -21.76
N ASP A 29 9.03 -4.40 -21.78
CA ASP A 29 9.37 -5.57 -20.96
C ASP A 29 10.13 -5.22 -19.68
N THR A 30 10.28 -3.93 -19.36
CA THR A 30 10.95 -3.48 -18.13
C THR A 30 9.99 -3.55 -16.96
N ALA A 31 10.28 -4.41 -15.98
CA ALA A 31 9.48 -4.53 -14.77
C ALA A 31 9.31 -3.19 -14.05
N GLY A 32 8.07 -2.85 -13.68
CA GLY A 32 7.73 -1.58 -13.02
C GLY A 32 7.59 -0.38 -13.96
N TYR A 33 7.87 -0.53 -15.26
CA TYR A 33 7.60 0.51 -16.24
C TYR A 33 6.10 0.74 -16.40
N SER A 34 5.70 2.01 -16.52
CA SER A 34 4.32 2.40 -16.78
C SER A 34 4.28 3.25 -18.03
N ARG A 35 3.40 2.83 -18.94
CA ARG A 35 3.21 3.48 -20.23
C ARG A 35 2.89 4.96 -20.02
N GLN A 36 3.58 5.82 -20.75
CA GLN A 36 3.35 7.25 -20.79
C GLN A 36 2.46 7.62 -21.98
N GLN A 37 1.60 8.62 -21.81
CA GLN A 37 0.76 9.19 -22.85
C GLN A 37 0.95 10.70 -22.88
N THR A 38 1.26 11.23 -24.06
CA THR A 38 1.29 12.67 -24.29
C THR A 38 -0.13 13.24 -24.35
N VAL A 39 -0.33 14.40 -23.74
CA VAL A 39 -1.56 15.17 -23.83
C VAL A 39 -1.24 16.44 -24.60
N GLN A 40 -1.90 16.62 -25.73
CA GLN A 40 -1.72 17.78 -26.57
C GLN A 40 -2.80 18.82 -26.27
N GLY A 41 -2.39 20.08 -26.09
CA GLY A 41 -3.26 21.21 -25.80
C GLY A 41 -3.14 22.33 -26.82
N SER A 42 -4.16 23.16 -26.92
CA SER A 42 -4.12 24.40 -27.69
C SER A 42 -3.27 25.44 -26.95
N LYS A 43 -2.43 26.18 -27.68
CA LYS A 43 -1.76 27.36 -27.13
C LYS A 43 -2.77 28.50 -26.94
N SER A 44 -2.47 29.41 -26.02
CA SER A 44 -3.29 30.60 -25.79
C SER A 44 -3.52 31.37 -27.08
N SER A 45 -4.78 31.76 -27.33
CA SER A 45 -5.12 32.60 -28.48
C SER A 45 -4.59 34.02 -28.29
N GLN A 46 -4.35 34.71 -29.40
CA GLN A 46 -4.01 36.14 -29.42
C GLN A 46 -5.24 36.92 -29.84
N GLN A 47 -5.53 38.01 -29.14
CA GLN A 47 -6.64 38.88 -29.46
C GLN A 47 -6.22 39.89 -30.54
N PHE A 48 -7.00 39.97 -31.60
CA PHE A 48 -6.89 40.99 -32.65
C PHE A 48 -8.23 41.69 -32.80
N GLY A 49 -8.35 42.88 -32.20
CA GLY A 49 -9.63 43.60 -32.09
C GLY A 49 -10.66 42.78 -31.32
N ASN A 50 -11.80 42.50 -31.96
CA ASN A 50 -12.92 41.76 -31.36
C ASN A 50 -12.85 40.24 -31.62
N VAL A 51 -11.74 39.73 -32.17
CA VAL A 51 -11.58 38.33 -32.56
C VAL A 51 -10.37 37.70 -31.86
N PHE A 52 -10.49 36.40 -31.54
CA PHE A 52 -9.39 35.58 -31.00
C PHE A 52 -8.84 34.66 -32.07
N ILE A 53 -7.51 34.67 -32.25
CA ILE A 53 -6.80 33.85 -33.22
C ILE A 53 -5.94 32.83 -32.48
N GLY A 54 -6.16 31.54 -32.73
CA GLY A 54 -5.35 30.46 -32.15
C GLY A 54 -3.91 30.47 -32.67
N THR A 55 -2.94 30.19 -31.80
CA THR A 55 -1.51 30.20 -32.16
C THR A 55 -0.90 28.81 -32.29
N GLY A 56 -1.74 27.80 -32.53
CA GLY A 56 -1.33 26.40 -32.66
C GLY A 56 -1.39 25.62 -31.35
N THR A 57 -0.47 24.68 -31.18
CA THR A 57 -0.58 23.62 -30.16
C THR A 57 0.75 23.39 -29.44
N THR A 58 0.68 22.78 -28.26
CA THR A 58 1.83 22.39 -27.47
C THR A 58 1.52 21.11 -26.69
N LEU A 59 2.55 20.51 -26.10
CA LEU A 59 2.35 19.43 -25.14
C LEU A 59 1.87 20.04 -23.83
N ALA A 60 0.70 19.65 -23.37
CA ALA A 60 0.17 20.07 -22.08
C ALA A 60 0.73 19.21 -20.94
N ASP A 61 0.89 17.90 -21.18
CA ASP A 61 1.36 16.96 -20.17
C ASP A 61 1.91 15.66 -20.78
N VAL A 62 2.68 14.91 -20.00
CA VAL A 62 3.04 13.50 -20.24
C VAL A 62 2.60 12.70 -19.02
N ARG A 63 1.41 12.12 -19.11
CA ARG A 63 0.82 11.39 -17.98
C ARG A 63 1.11 9.90 -18.08
N ARG A 64 1.18 9.23 -16.93
CA ARG A 64 1.20 7.77 -16.86
C ARG A 64 -0.19 7.22 -17.11
N VAL A 65 -0.28 6.14 -17.88
CA VAL A 65 -1.50 5.37 -18.07
C VAL A 65 -1.49 4.25 -17.05
N TYR A 66 -2.33 4.40 -16.04
CA TYR A 66 -2.53 3.40 -14.99
C TYR A 66 -3.98 3.46 -14.51
N ASN A 67 -4.42 2.41 -13.83
CA ASN A 67 -5.74 2.37 -13.23
C ASN A 67 -5.64 2.80 -11.77
N SER A 68 -5.96 4.07 -11.49
CA SER A 68 -5.88 4.64 -10.14
C SER A 68 -6.80 3.95 -9.13
N TYR A 69 -7.93 3.39 -9.58
CA TYR A 69 -8.83 2.61 -8.73
C TYR A 69 -8.18 1.30 -8.29
N LEU A 70 -7.55 0.55 -9.22
CA LEU A 70 -6.86 -0.69 -8.88
C LEU A 70 -5.66 -0.44 -7.97
N ASP A 71 -4.90 0.64 -8.20
CA ASP A 71 -3.78 1.01 -7.34
C ASP A 71 -4.26 1.36 -5.92
N ALA A 72 -5.34 2.13 -5.80
CA ALA A 72 -5.94 2.45 -4.49
C ALA A 72 -6.47 1.20 -3.79
N GLN A 73 -7.08 0.28 -4.53
CA GLN A 73 -7.57 -1.00 -4.01
C GLN A 73 -6.42 -1.90 -3.54
N LEU A 74 -5.31 -1.95 -4.29
CA LEU A 74 -4.11 -2.68 -3.91
C LEU A 74 -3.53 -2.10 -2.63
N GLN A 75 -3.33 -0.78 -2.57
CA GLN A 75 -2.80 -0.11 -1.38
C GLN A 75 -3.65 -0.36 -0.13
N THR A 76 -4.98 -0.26 -0.26
CA THR A 76 -5.91 -0.50 0.84
C THR A 76 -5.86 -1.95 1.32
N THR A 77 -5.92 -2.91 0.39
CA THR A 77 -5.89 -4.34 0.72
C THR A 77 -4.56 -4.73 1.35
N THR A 78 -3.43 -4.22 0.83
CA THR A 78 -2.11 -4.46 1.44
C THR A 78 -2.03 -3.91 2.85
N SER A 79 -2.54 -2.69 3.09
CA SER A 79 -2.57 -2.10 4.43
C SER A 79 -3.39 -2.95 5.40
N LEU A 80 -4.59 -3.39 5.01
CA LEU A 80 -5.46 -4.23 5.85
C LEU A 80 -4.83 -5.59 6.12
N ASN A 81 -4.17 -6.19 5.13
CA ASN A 81 -3.47 -7.46 5.32
C ASN A 81 -2.27 -7.32 6.27
N SER A 82 -1.50 -6.23 6.16
CA SER A 82 -0.40 -5.95 7.08
C SER A 82 -0.88 -5.71 8.52
N ASP A 83 -1.99 -4.99 8.69
CA ASP A 83 -2.62 -4.77 10.00
C ASP A 83 -3.09 -6.10 10.62
N ALA A 84 -3.83 -6.91 9.85
CA ALA A 84 -4.28 -8.23 10.29
C ALA A 84 -3.11 -9.18 10.63
N ALA A 85 -2.04 -9.17 9.82
CA ALA A 85 -0.85 -9.97 10.08
C ALA A 85 -0.11 -9.51 11.35
N ALA A 86 0.00 -8.20 11.58
CA ALA A 86 0.58 -7.64 12.80
C ALA A 86 -0.25 -8.03 14.03
N TYR A 87 -1.58 -7.87 13.96
CA TYR A 87 -2.49 -8.28 15.03
C TYR A 87 -2.37 -9.78 15.35
N LEU A 88 -2.39 -10.63 14.32
CA LEU A 88 -2.21 -12.07 14.48
C LEU A 88 -0.87 -12.41 15.16
N GLY A 89 0.21 -11.74 14.75
CA GLY A 89 1.53 -11.90 15.37
C GLY A 89 1.58 -11.54 16.86
N GLN A 90 0.76 -10.58 17.30
CA GLN A 90 0.66 -10.20 18.72
C GLN A 90 -0.27 -11.12 19.53
N VAL A 91 -1.36 -11.59 18.92
CA VAL A 91 -2.35 -12.43 19.62
C VAL A 91 -1.90 -13.89 19.72
N THR A 92 -1.16 -14.40 18.73
CA THR A 92 -0.74 -15.81 18.70
C THR A 92 0.05 -16.25 19.95
N PRO A 93 1.03 -15.47 20.46
CA PRO A 93 1.72 -15.81 21.71
C PRO A 93 0.80 -15.79 22.94
N LEU A 94 -0.16 -14.86 23.00
CA LEU A 94 -1.12 -14.78 24.10
C LEU A 94 -2.06 -15.99 24.07
N ASP A 95 -2.56 -16.35 22.90
CA ASP A 95 -3.40 -17.54 22.72
C ASP A 95 -2.63 -18.81 23.10
N THR A 96 -1.37 -18.93 22.68
CA THR A 96 -0.50 -20.06 23.06
C THR A 96 -0.30 -20.14 24.57
N LEU A 97 -0.01 -19.02 25.24
CA LEU A 97 0.16 -18.96 26.69
C LEU A 97 -1.11 -19.37 27.44
N LEU A 98 -2.29 -18.96 26.96
CA LEU A 98 -3.55 -19.26 27.60
C LEU A 98 -4.06 -20.68 27.33
N SER A 99 -3.75 -21.23 26.15
CA SER A 99 -4.20 -22.55 25.71
C SER A 99 -3.27 -23.71 26.08
N ASP A 100 -2.02 -23.43 26.48
CA ASP A 100 -1.08 -24.47 26.92
C ASP A 100 -1.60 -25.20 28.18
N SER A 101 -1.79 -26.52 28.09
CA SER A 101 -2.32 -27.36 29.16
C SER A 101 -1.30 -27.64 30.29
N GLY A 102 0.00 -27.49 30.03
CA GLY A 102 1.08 -27.75 30.98
C GLY A 102 1.66 -26.49 31.64
N THR A 103 1.80 -25.41 30.88
CA THR A 103 2.36 -24.12 31.36
C THR A 103 1.36 -22.97 31.39
N GLY A 104 0.18 -23.15 30.78
CA GLY A 104 -0.86 -22.13 30.76
C GLY A 104 -1.60 -21.98 32.08
N LEU A 105 -2.45 -20.96 32.13
CA LEU A 105 -3.11 -20.51 33.35
C LEU A 105 -3.91 -21.61 34.05
N ASN A 106 -4.55 -22.49 33.27
CA ASN A 106 -5.35 -23.61 33.80
C ASN A 106 -4.48 -24.63 34.57
N GLY A 107 -3.33 -25.01 34.01
CA GLY A 107 -2.39 -25.90 34.68
C GLY A 107 -1.84 -25.29 35.97
N ALA A 108 -1.52 -24.00 35.95
CA ALA A 108 -1.07 -23.27 37.15
C ALA A 108 -2.16 -23.19 38.22
N LEU A 109 -3.40 -22.86 37.85
CA LEU A 109 -4.54 -22.81 38.78
C LEU A 109 -4.87 -24.20 39.35
N THR A 110 -4.84 -25.24 38.52
CA THR A 110 -5.07 -26.63 38.96
C THR A 110 -4.02 -27.05 40.00
N LYS A 111 -2.74 -26.75 39.75
CA LYS A 111 -1.64 -27.02 40.71
C LYS A 111 -1.82 -26.23 42.00
N PHE A 112 -2.14 -24.94 41.92
CA PHE A 112 -2.37 -24.11 43.10
C PHE A 112 -3.49 -24.66 43.99
N PHE A 113 -4.67 -24.95 43.42
CA PHE A 113 -5.78 -25.50 44.20
C PHE A 113 -5.50 -26.90 44.74
N ALA A 114 -4.72 -27.72 44.02
CA ALA A 114 -4.24 -29.00 44.53
C ALA A 114 -3.29 -28.83 45.74
N SER A 115 -2.36 -27.87 45.71
CA SER A 115 -1.49 -27.54 46.85
C SER A 115 -2.29 -27.06 48.06
N VAL A 116 -3.30 -26.20 47.86
CA VAL A 116 -4.20 -25.76 48.94
C VAL A 116 -4.96 -26.95 49.55
N GLN A 117 -5.46 -27.86 48.72
CA GLN A 117 -6.19 -29.04 49.18
C GLN A 117 -5.28 -30.00 49.99
N ASN A 118 -4.01 -30.15 49.59
CA ASN A 118 -3.03 -30.94 50.34
C ASN A 118 -2.71 -30.35 51.71
N VAL A 119 -2.51 -29.03 51.81
CA VAL A 119 -2.31 -28.36 53.11
C VAL A 119 -3.53 -28.51 54.01
N ASN A 120 -4.74 -28.38 53.46
CA ASN A 120 -5.98 -28.56 54.23
C ASN A 120 -6.12 -30.00 54.77
N ALA A 121 -5.72 -30.99 53.98
CA ALA A 121 -5.74 -32.40 54.41
C ALA A 121 -4.67 -32.72 55.48
N LYS A 122 -3.54 -32.01 55.48
CA LYS A 122 -2.40 -32.22 56.41
C LYS A 122 -1.81 -30.89 56.91
N PRO A 123 -2.51 -30.15 57.79
CA PRO A 123 -2.15 -28.77 58.13
C PRO A 123 -0.85 -28.63 58.95
N GLY A 124 -0.40 -29.70 59.60
CA GLY A 124 0.85 -29.75 60.39
C GLY A 124 2.05 -30.35 59.64
N ASP A 125 1.92 -30.71 58.36
CA ASP A 125 3.01 -31.23 57.55
C ASP A 125 3.77 -30.08 56.88
N ASP A 126 5.03 -29.88 57.25
CA ASP A 126 5.88 -28.81 56.73
C ASP A 126 6.09 -28.94 55.21
N ALA A 127 6.21 -30.16 54.68
CA ALA A 127 6.38 -30.39 53.25
C ALA A 127 5.17 -29.93 52.44
N SER A 128 3.95 -30.23 52.91
CA SER A 128 2.71 -29.76 52.28
C SER A 128 2.60 -28.23 52.31
N ARG A 129 3.00 -27.59 53.41
CA ARG A 129 3.04 -26.12 53.52
C ARG A 129 4.08 -25.50 52.56
N GLN A 130 5.23 -26.14 52.41
CA GLN A 130 6.28 -25.69 51.50
C GLN A 130 5.87 -25.77 50.02
N LEU A 131 5.03 -26.74 49.65
CA LEU A 131 4.51 -26.91 48.29
C LEU A 131 3.48 -25.84 47.87
N LEU A 132 2.90 -25.12 48.84
CA LEU A 132 1.95 -24.03 48.59
C LEU A 132 2.65 -22.67 48.34
N LEU A 133 3.87 -22.49 48.87
CA LEU A 133 4.66 -21.26 48.80
C LEU A 133 5.42 -21.15 47.47
#